data_AF-A0A6C0ANY1-F1
#
_entry.id   AF-A0A6C0ANY1-F1
#
_cell.length_a   1.000
_cell.length_b   1.000
_cell.length_c   1.000
_cell.angle_alpha   90.00
_cell.angle_beta   90.00
_cell.angle_gamma   90.00
#
_symmetry.space_group_name_H-M   'P 1'
#
loop_
_entity.id
_entity.type
_entity.pdbx_description
1 polymer ?
#
loop_
_entity_poly.entity_id
_entity_poly.type
_entity_poly.pdbx_seq_one_letter_code
_entity_poly.pdbx_strand_id
1 'polypeptide(L)'
;MARPNYQNVSIAQLLEWSEANPHRTHSLEPIKIQPPATTTDAGTPLTKLGLPTYSAIPVSGILGVIAWIRDPMFGLANTTVRSTLIRDLATKLQIESDTLAGSSFARKRRRIFDAIGSALHGTPIEDNTWKDLICALAHLTEVQMIFVRDAKNLEENSEDKPEELLGASKGGIFFSSSPEIWTSEKQTWIADWHGRWIAVPEDTETRSTTSRILSFLQSIEDNGWIVDWPIVDATKEAIVEELRFSLTWQSTHSKLKKDVLASRLGRERVIKALAAF
;
A
#
# COMPACT_ATOMS: atom_id res chain seq x y z
N MET A 1 20.10 38.49 -27.52
CA MET A 1 19.82 37.04 -27.43
C MET A 1 19.84 36.47 -28.84
N ALA A 2 20.85 35.65 -29.17
CA ALA A 2 20.95 35.00 -30.47
C ALA A 2 19.95 33.83 -30.54
N ARG A 3 19.15 33.76 -31.60
CA ARG A 3 18.23 32.64 -31.83
C ARG A 3 19.05 31.37 -32.14
N PRO A 4 18.69 30.19 -31.59
CA PRO A 4 19.36 28.96 -31.97
C PRO A 4 19.17 28.72 -33.47
N ASN A 5 20.29 28.56 -34.17
CA ASN A 5 20.31 28.29 -35.60
C ASN A 5 20.02 26.80 -35.78
N TYR A 6 18.78 26.44 -36.07
CA TYR A 6 18.42 25.06 -36.39
C TYR A 6 18.95 24.75 -37.78
N GLN A 7 20.04 23.98 -37.84
CA GLN A 7 20.58 23.49 -39.09
C GLN A 7 19.68 22.35 -39.57
N ASN A 8 18.87 22.64 -40.60
CA ASN A 8 18.09 21.63 -41.28
C ASN A 8 19.06 20.71 -42.03
N VAL A 9 19.40 19.56 -41.44
CA VAL A 9 20.20 18.53 -42.09
C VAL A 9 19.29 17.75 -43.01
N SER A 10 19.63 17.67 -44.31
CA SER A 10 18.83 16.91 -45.26
C SER A 10 19.03 15.40 -45.05
N ILE A 11 18.05 14.59 -45.43
CA ILE A 11 18.16 13.12 -45.39
C ILE A 11 19.37 12.64 -46.21
N ALA A 12 19.66 13.30 -47.34
CA ALA A 12 20.83 13.00 -48.16
C ALA A 12 22.14 13.20 -47.40
N GLN A 13 22.26 14.29 -46.63
CA GLN A 13 23.44 14.56 -45.80
C GLN A 13 23.59 13.54 -44.67
N LEU A 14 22.48 13.10 -44.05
CA LEU A 14 22.52 12.05 -43.02
C LEU A 14 22.95 10.70 -43.59
N LEU A 15 22.53 10.37 -44.81
CA LEU A 15 22.94 9.16 -45.50
C LEU A 15 24.42 9.20 -45.87
N GLU A 16 24.91 10.31 -46.41
CA GLU A 16 26.33 10.51 -46.72
C GLU A 16 27.20 10.39 -45.46
N TRP A 17 26.76 10.96 -44.34
CA TRP A 17 27.43 10.83 -43.05
C TRP A 17 27.43 9.41 -42.50
N SER A 18 26.32 8.68 -42.70
CA SER A 18 26.20 7.27 -42.33
C SER A 18 27.11 6.38 -43.17
N GLU A 19 27.25 6.67 -44.46
CA GLU A 19 28.16 5.95 -45.37
C GLU A 19 29.62 6.21 -45.06
N ALA A 20 29.96 7.44 -44.65
CA ALA A 20 31.30 7.83 -44.23
C ALA A 20 31.69 7.34 -42.82
N ASN A 21 30.79 6.69 -42.08
CA ASN A 21 31.07 6.23 -40.73
C ASN A 21 32.12 5.08 -40.76
N PRO A 22 33.33 5.27 -40.20
CA PRO A 22 34.38 4.26 -40.20
C PRO A 22 34.01 3.00 -39.39
N HIS A 23 32.95 3.07 -38.58
CA HIS A 23 32.42 1.97 -37.78
C HIS A 23 31.17 1.31 -38.39
N ARG A 24 30.81 1.62 -39.65
CA ARG A 24 29.61 1.07 -40.31
C ARG A 24 29.61 -0.46 -40.39
N THR A 25 30.79 -1.08 -40.47
CA THR A 25 30.97 -2.54 -40.49
C THR A 25 31.21 -3.15 -39.12
N HIS A 26 31.35 -2.32 -38.07
CA HIS A 26 31.50 -2.81 -36.70
C HIS A 26 30.14 -3.30 -36.21
N SER A 27 29.98 -4.63 -36.20
CA SER A 27 28.92 -5.25 -35.42
C SER A 27 29.32 -5.12 -33.95
N LEU A 28 28.57 -4.33 -33.18
CA LEU A 28 28.68 -4.37 -31.73
C LEU A 28 28.26 -5.77 -31.30
N GLU A 29 29.05 -6.41 -30.44
CA GLU A 29 28.60 -7.65 -29.82
C GLU A 29 27.23 -7.38 -29.18
N PRO A 30 26.24 -8.28 -29.38
CA PRO A 30 24.96 -8.16 -28.69
C PRO A 30 25.25 -7.89 -27.23
N ILE A 31 24.70 -6.79 -26.70
CA ILE A 31 24.78 -6.50 -25.28
C ILE A 31 24.27 -7.77 -24.61
N LYS A 32 25.16 -8.51 -23.95
CA LYS A 32 24.75 -9.58 -23.06
C LYS A 32 23.97 -8.83 -21.99
N ILE A 33 22.66 -8.76 -22.16
CA ILE A 33 21.74 -8.43 -21.08
C ILE A 33 22.07 -9.52 -20.08
N GLN A 34 22.95 -9.19 -19.14
CA GLN A 34 23.08 -10.00 -17.95
C GLN A 34 21.64 -10.07 -17.45
N PRO A 35 21.04 -11.28 -17.33
CA PRO A 35 19.80 -11.37 -16.59
C PRO A 35 20.05 -10.57 -15.32
N PRO A 36 19.14 -9.65 -14.94
CA PRO A 36 19.34 -8.78 -13.78
C PRO A 36 19.93 -9.69 -12.73
N ALA A 37 21.15 -9.34 -12.26
CA ALA A 37 21.84 -10.15 -11.27
C ALA A 37 20.75 -10.61 -10.31
N THR A 38 20.61 -11.92 -10.15
CA THR A 38 19.70 -12.49 -9.16
C THR A 38 20.23 -12.03 -7.83
N THR A 39 20.02 -10.75 -7.53
CA THR A 39 20.09 -10.18 -6.22
C THR A 39 19.11 -11.03 -5.48
N THR A 40 19.68 -11.82 -4.59
CA THR A 40 19.12 -12.62 -3.52
C THR A 40 18.15 -11.85 -2.62
N ASP A 41 17.47 -10.82 -3.13
CA ASP A 41 16.29 -10.19 -2.54
C ASP A 41 15.05 -10.90 -3.06
N ALA A 42 14.97 -12.21 -2.87
CA ALA A 42 13.72 -12.96 -3.05
C ALA A 42 12.61 -12.52 -2.06
N GLY A 43 12.85 -11.45 -1.30
CA GLY A 43 12.07 -11.01 -0.16
C GLY A 43 12.28 -11.89 1.06
N THR A 44 11.79 -11.43 2.20
CA THR A 44 11.72 -12.26 3.40
C THR A 44 10.38 -12.99 3.42
N PRO A 45 10.34 -14.34 3.52
CA PRO A 45 9.09 -15.07 3.54
C PRO A 45 8.16 -14.61 4.67
N LEU A 46 6.88 -14.41 4.37
CA LEU A 46 5.86 -13.93 5.31
C LEU A 46 5.08 -15.07 5.99
N THR A 47 5.67 -16.26 6.06
CA THR A 47 5.08 -17.45 6.71
C THR A 47 4.65 -17.19 8.14
N LYS A 48 5.42 -16.40 8.91
CA LYS A 48 5.12 -16.02 10.30
C LYS A 48 3.88 -15.12 10.44
N LEU A 49 3.50 -14.42 9.38
CA LEU A 49 2.27 -13.61 9.32
C LEU A 49 1.07 -14.40 8.79
N GLY A 50 1.21 -15.72 8.54
CA GLY A 50 0.15 -16.52 7.93
C GLY A 50 0.03 -16.33 6.41
N LEU A 51 1.08 -15.80 5.77
CA LEU A 51 1.17 -15.61 4.32
C LEU A 51 2.29 -16.49 3.74
N PRO A 52 2.11 -17.82 3.66
CA PRO A 52 3.20 -18.75 3.34
C PRO A 52 3.69 -18.69 1.89
N THR A 53 2.91 -18.13 0.97
CA THR A 53 3.26 -17.98 -0.45
C THR A 53 3.60 -16.53 -0.82
N TYR A 54 3.89 -15.70 0.17
CA TYR A 54 4.24 -14.30 -0.03
C TYR A 54 5.61 -14.02 0.54
N SER A 55 6.30 -13.12 -0.14
CA SER A 55 7.58 -12.58 0.29
C SER A 55 7.48 -11.07 0.47
N ALA A 56 8.11 -10.59 1.54
CA ALA A 56 8.23 -9.16 1.84
C ALA A 56 9.35 -8.57 1.00
N ILE A 57 8.97 -7.78 -0.02
CA ILE A 57 9.91 -7.04 -0.85
C ILE A 57 10.19 -5.69 -0.19
N PRO A 58 11.46 -5.36 0.11
CA PRO A 58 11.81 -4.10 0.76
C PRO A 58 11.51 -2.91 -0.15
N VAL A 59 10.89 -1.86 0.41
CA VAL A 59 10.58 -0.61 -0.29
C VAL A 59 10.89 0.60 0.59
N SER A 60 11.12 1.75 -0.05
CA SER A 60 11.59 2.97 0.62
C SER A 60 10.43 3.83 1.11
N GLY A 61 9.77 3.40 2.18
CA GLY A 61 8.66 4.13 2.80
C GLY A 61 7.35 4.02 2.01
N ILE A 62 6.30 4.68 2.51
CA ILE A 62 4.95 4.57 1.93
C ILE A 62 4.89 5.04 0.46
N LEU A 63 5.66 6.07 0.09
CA LEU A 63 5.73 6.51 -1.32
C LEU A 63 6.41 5.46 -2.20
N GLY A 64 7.38 4.72 -1.66
CA GLY A 64 7.99 3.57 -2.32
C GLY A 64 7.01 2.42 -2.53
N VAL A 65 6.15 2.13 -1.55
CA VAL A 65 5.04 1.17 -1.70
C VAL A 65 4.15 1.56 -2.88
N ILE A 66 3.67 2.81 -2.92
CA ILE A 66 2.80 3.30 -3.99
C ILE A 66 3.51 3.27 -5.35
N ALA A 67 4.78 3.66 -5.40
CA ALA A 67 5.57 3.61 -6.63
C ALA A 67 5.70 2.17 -7.15
N TRP A 68 5.98 1.21 -6.26
CA TRP A 68 6.10 -0.20 -6.60
C TRP A 68 4.77 -0.79 -7.10
N ILE A 69 3.64 -0.46 -6.47
CA ILE A 69 2.31 -0.92 -6.89
C ILE A 69 1.97 -0.41 -8.29
N ARG A 70 2.33 0.84 -8.60
CA ARG A 70 2.09 1.44 -9.92
C ARG A 70 3.00 0.85 -10.99
N ASP A 71 4.26 0.60 -10.66
CA ASP A 71 5.24 0.02 -11.56
C ASP A 71 6.21 -0.90 -10.79
N PRO A 72 6.04 -2.23 -10.89
CA PRO A 72 6.95 -3.18 -10.24
C PRO A 72 8.42 -3.05 -10.69
N MET A 73 8.69 -2.45 -11.86
CA MET A 73 10.06 -2.17 -12.30
C MET A 73 10.78 -1.18 -11.38
N PHE A 74 10.04 -0.44 -10.53
CA PHE A 74 10.58 0.37 -9.46
C PHE A 74 11.55 -0.42 -8.56
N GLY A 75 11.26 -1.70 -8.28
CA GLY A 75 12.13 -2.56 -7.48
C GLY A 75 13.48 -2.84 -8.13
N LEU A 76 13.53 -2.86 -9.47
CA LEU A 76 14.73 -3.15 -10.26
C LEU A 76 15.54 -1.88 -10.59
N ALA A 77 14.92 -0.69 -10.47
CA ALA A 77 15.59 0.57 -10.73
C ALA A 77 16.75 0.80 -9.76
N ASN A 78 17.77 1.57 -10.17
CA ASN A 78 18.83 1.99 -9.26
C ASN A 78 18.31 3.09 -8.30
N THR A 79 19.06 3.36 -7.22
CA THR A 79 18.65 4.32 -6.18
C THR A 79 18.35 5.71 -6.72
N THR A 80 19.15 6.22 -7.66
CA THR A 80 18.95 7.56 -8.25
C THR A 80 17.63 7.63 -9.02
N VAL A 81 17.33 6.62 -9.83
CA VAL A 81 16.07 6.53 -10.59
C VAL A 81 14.89 6.40 -9.62
N ARG A 82 14.99 5.54 -8.59
CA ARG A 82 13.95 5.41 -7.56
C ARG A 82 13.66 6.73 -6.86
N SER A 83 14.70 7.48 -6.46
CA SER A 83 14.54 8.78 -5.81
C SER A 83 13.84 9.80 -6.73
N THR A 84 14.14 9.81 -8.02
CA THR A 84 13.45 10.67 -9.00
C THR A 84 11.99 10.26 -9.14
N LEU A 85 11.70 8.96 -9.31
CA LEU A 85 10.34 8.45 -9.42
C LEU A 85 9.50 8.76 -8.16
N ILE A 86 10.08 8.60 -6.97
CA ILE A 86 9.42 8.97 -5.70
C ILE A 86 9.13 10.47 -5.66
N ARG A 87 10.08 11.32 -6.08
CA ARG A 87 9.89 12.78 -6.08
C ARG A 87 8.76 13.19 -7.03
N ASP A 88 8.77 12.66 -8.25
CA ASP A 88 7.75 12.95 -9.25
C ASP A 88 6.37 12.47 -8.79
N LEU A 89 6.32 11.27 -8.19
CA LEU A 89 5.12 10.73 -7.57
C LEU A 89 4.61 11.63 -6.43
N ALA A 90 5.49 12.07 -5.53
CA ALA A 90 5.13 12.94 -4.42
C ALA A 90 4.57 14.27 -4.91
N THR A 91 5.22 14.91 -5.90
CA THR A 91 4.73 16.15 -6.50
C THR A 91 3.37 15.95 -7.16
N LYS A 92 3.17 14.84 -7.89
CA LYS A 92 1.87 14.50 -8.48
C LYS A 92 0.79 14.34 -7.41
N LEU A 93 1.05 13.57 -6.36
CA LEU A 93 0.10 13.33 -5.28
C LEU A 93 -0.22 14.60 -4.48
N GLN A 94 0.77 15.48 -4.32
CA GLN A 94 0.56 16.81 -3.72
C GLN A 94 -0.40 17.65 -4.55
N ILE A 95 -0.23 17.70 -5.87
CA ILE A 95 -1.16 18.39 -6.78
C ILE A 95 -2.56 17.73 -6.70
N GLU A 96 -2.63 16.41 -6.72
CA GLU A 96 -3.89 15.66 -6.66
C GLU A 96 -4.60 15.78 -5.30
N SER A 97 -3.91 16.17 -4.24
CA SER A 97 -4.51 16.35 -2.91
C SER A 97 -5.63 17.40 -2.88
N ASP A 98 -5.68 18.31 -3.86
CA ASP A 98 -6.79 19.26 -4.01
C ASP A 98 -8.11 18.55 -4.35
N THR A 99 -8.05 17.42 -5.07
CA THR A 99 -9.22 16.62 -5.49
C THR A 99 -9.93 15.93 -4.32
N LEU A 100 -9.27 15.81 -3.17
CA LEU A 100 -9.84 15.29 -1.92
C LEU A 100 -10.99 16.16 -1.37
N ALA A 101 -11.31 17.30 -2.00
CA ALA A 101 -12.37 18.23 -1.60
C ALA A 101 -13.74 17.56 -1.40
N GLY A 102 -14.01 16.52 -2.20
CA GLY A 102 -15.28 15.77 -2.18
C GLY A 102 -15.25 14.50 -1.33
N SER A 103 -14.18 14.26 -0.56
CA SER A 103 -13.96 13.01 0.18
C SER A 103 -14.04 13.22 1.70
N SER A 104 -13.94 12.12 2.46
CA SER A 104 -13.74 12.15 3.92
C SER A 104 -12.48 12.92 4.35
N PHE A 105 -11.55 13.19 3.43
CA PHE A 105 -10.32 13.92 3.68
C PHE A 105 -10.41 15.42 3.37
N ALA A 106 -11.57 15.94 2.98
CA ALA A 106 -11.74 17.34 2.56
C ALA A 106 -11.20 18.38 3.57
N ARG A 107 -11.40 18.12 4.87
CA ARG A 107 -10.92 18.98 5.97
C ARG A 107 -9.45 18.75 6.33
N LYS A 108 -8.84 17.67 5.83
CA LYS A 108 -7.47 17.23 6.12
C LYS A 108 -6.51 17.44 4.94
N ARG A 109 -6.99 17.98 3.82
CA ARG A 109 -6.23 18.18 2.58
C ARG A 109 -4.87 18.82 2.77
N ARG A 110 -4.84 19.98 3.44
CA ARG A 110 -3.58 20.69 3.68
C ARG A 110 -2.62 19.85 4.51
N ARG A 111 -3.12 19.19 5.55
CA ARG A 111 -2.32 18.30 6.38
C ARG A 111 -1.76 17.12 5.58
N ILE A 112 -2.55 16.54 4.68
CA ILE A 112 -2.12 15.45 3.79
C ILE A 112 -1.06 15.94 2.80
N PHE A 113 -1.27 17.11 2.18
CA PHE A 113 -0.28 17.75 1.29
C PHE A 113 1.08 17.91 1.99
N ASP A 114 1.06 18.47 3.19
CA ASP A 114 2.27 18.69 3.99
C ASP A 114 2.88 17.34 4.43
N ALA A 115 2.05 16.35 4.81
CA ALA A 115 2.50 15.01 5.18
C ALA A 115 3.14 14.23 4.03
N ILE A 116 2.68 14.39 2.78
CA ILE A 116 3.34 13.83 1.59
C ILE A 116 4.76 14.41 1.46
N GLY A 117 4.90 15.73 1.68
CA GLY A 117 6.21 16.39 1.68
C GLY A 117 7.12 15.85 2.79
N SER A 118 6.60 15.71 4.01
CA SER A 118 7.34 15.10 5.12
C SER A 118 7.78 13.67 4.81
N ALA A 119 6.90 12.85 4.21
CA ALA A 119 7.22 11.48 3.83
C ALA A 119 8.31 11.40 2.74
N LEU A 120 8.32 12.34 1.79
CA LEU A 120 9.37 12.47 0.77
C LEU A 120 10.74 12.80 1.39
N HIS A 121 10.76 13.66 2.40
CA HIS A 121 11.99 14.14 3.03
C HIS A 121 12.45 13.30 4.23
N GLY A 122 11.68 12.28 4.63
CA GLY A 122 11.97 11.47 5.81
C GLY A 122 11.76 12.21 7.12
N THR A 123 10.96 13.28 7.12
CA THR A 123 10.62 14.03 8.33
C THR A 123 9.63 13.22 9.17
N PRO A 124 9.79 13.15 10.51
CA PRO A 124 8.85 12.46 11.38
C PRO A 124 7.40 12.95 11.20
N ILE A 125 6.45 12.03 11.21
CA ILE A 125 5.01 12.30 11.08
C ILE A 125 4.30 11.68 12.28
N GLU A 126 3.44 12.46 12.94
CA GLU A 126 2.60 11.97 14.03
C GLU A 126 1.70 10.81 13.59
N ASP A 127 1.48 9.82 14.46
CA ASP A 127 0.77 8.58 14.11
C ASP A 127 -0.65 8.80 13.56
N ASN A 128 -1.39 9.76 14.14
CA ASN A 128 -2.72 10.14 13.64
C ASN A 128 -2.65 10.76 12.23
N THR A 129 -1.59 11.54 11.95
CA THR A 129 -1.34 12.13 10.63
C THR A 129 -0.87 11.08 9.64
N TRP A 130 -0.10 10.11 10.10
CA TRP A 130 0.34 8.97 9.32
C TRP A 130 -0.83 8.10 8.86
N LYS A 131 -1.76 7.74 9.78
CA LYS A 131 -2.99 7.02 9.42
C LYS A 131 -3.80 7.74 8.35
N ASP A 132 -3.96 9.05 8.47
CA ASP A 132 -4.67 9.83 7.45
C ASP A 132 -3.92 9.90 6.12
N LEU A 133 -2.59 10.02 6.15
CA LEU A 133 -1.75 10.02 4.97
C LEU A 133 -1.90 8.71 4.19
N ILE A 134 -1.73 7.55 4.84
CA ILE A 134 -1.77 6.26 4.15
C ILE A 134 -3.15 5.98 3.53
N CYS A 135 -4.23 6.33 4.21
CA CYS A 135 -5.59 6.16 3.69
C CYS A 135 -5.88 7.13 2.54
N ALA A 136 -5.40 8.38 2.63
CA ALA A 136 -5.53 9.36 1.56
C ALA A 136 -4.71 8.96 0.32
N LEU A 137 -3.50 8.44 0.49
CA LEU A 137 -2.67 7.92 -0.60
C LEU A 137 -3.35 6.77 -1.32
N ALA A 138 -3.90 5.82 -0.58
CA ALA A 138 -4.68 4.72 -1.15
C ALA A 138 -5.92 5.22 -1.92
N HIS A 139 -6.61 6.23 -1.39
CA HIS A 139 -7.75 6.86 -2.07
C HIS A 139 -7.34 7.56 -3.37
N LEU A 140 -6.30 8.41 -3.34
CA LEU A 140 -5.78 9.13 -4.52
C LEU A 140 -5.24 8.18 -5.61
N THR A 141 -4.68 7.04 -5.19
CA THR A 141 -4.11 6.04 -6.10
C THR A 141 -5.12 4.96 -6.48
N GLU A 142 -6.33 5.02 -5.91
CA GLU A 142 -7.38 4.03 -6.09
C GLU A 142 -6.96 2.59 -5.75
N VAL A 143 -6.08 2.42 -4.76
CA VAL A 143 -5.53 1.13 -4.34
C VAL A 143 -6.23 0.63 -3.08
N GLN A 144 -6.53 -0.67 -3.04
CA GLN A 144 -6.98 -1.36 -1.82
C GLN A 144 -5.77 -1.88 -1.05
N MET A 145 -5.63 -1.50 0.22
CA MET A 145 -4.48 -1.91 1.03
C MET A 145 -4.87 -2.36 2.43
N ILE A 146 -4.12 -3.35 2.90
CA ILE A 146 -4.08 -3.83 4.27
C ILE A 146 -2.69 -3.49 4.82
N PHE A 147 -2.64 -2.78 5.93
CA PHE A 147 -1.41 -2.39 6.59
C PHE A 147 -1.15 -3.24 7.82
N VAL A 148 0.08 -3.71 7.97
CA VAL A 148 0.55 -4.51 9.10
C VAL A 148 1.45 -3.64 9.98
N ARG A 149 1.08 -3.48 11.25
CA ARG A 149 1.84 -2.73 12.25
C ARG A 149 2.30 -3.68 13.36
N ASP A 150 3.55 -4.12 13.30
CA ASP A 150 4.12 -5.01 14.33
C ASP A 150 4.38 -4.25 15.65
N ALA A 151 3.97 -4.82 16.78
CA ALA A 151 4.10 -4.23 18.11
C ALA A 151 5.56 -3.98 18.51
N LYS A 152 6.51 -4.82 18.08
CA LYS A 152 7.92 -4.67 18.43
C LYS A 152 8.56 -3.41 17.84
N ASN A 153 7.99 -2.89 16.76
CA ASN A 153 8.45 -1.66 16.13
C ASN A 153 7.82 -0.40 16.75
N LEU A 154 6.88 -0.52 17.70
CA LEU A 154 6.36 0.62 18.46
C LEU A 154 7.35 1.10 19.54
N GLU A 155 8.16 0.20 20.10
CA GLU A 155 8.99 0.49 21.27
C GLU A 155 10.23 1.36 20.98
N GLU A 156 10.57 1.61 19.71
CA GLU A 156 11.76 2.41 19.36
C GLU A 156 11.54 3.95 19.43
N ASN A 157 10.30 4.44 19.56
CA ASN A 157 10.02 5.90 19.46
C ASN A 157 9.06 6.48 20.52
N SER A 158 8.67 5.75 21.55
CA SER A 158 7.74 6.26 22.56
C SER A 158 8.32 6.25 23.98
N GLU A 159 8.82 7.40 24.45
CA GLU A 159 9.00 7.66 25.89
C GLU A 159 7.66 7.78 26.63
N ASP A 160 6.55 7.94 25.91
CA ASP A 160 5.19 7.96 26.46
C ASP A 160 4.42 6.69 26.06
N LYS A 161 4.18 5.82 27.05
CA LYS A 161 3.39 4.58 26.94
C LYS A 161 1.99 4.82 26.35
N PRO A 162 1.38 3.77 25.76
CA PRO A 162 0.29 3.15 26.49
C PRO A 162 0.38 1.62 26.50
N GLU A 163 0.81 1.07 27.63
CA GLU A 163 0.58 -0.33 28.04
C GLU A 163 -0.92 -0.71 28.11
N GLU A 164 -1.84 0.21 27.82
CA GLU A 164 -3.29 0.02 27.99
C GLU A 164 -4.07 -0.31 26.71
N LEU A 165 -3.49 -0.16 25.51
CA LEU A 165 -4.22 -0.43 24.24
C LEU A 165 -3.76 -1.68 23.48
N LEU A 166 -2.55 -2.16 23.76
CA LEU A 166 -1.96 -3.37 23.21
C LEU A 166 -1.47 -4.20 24.39
N GLY A 167 -2.24 -5.20 24.83
CA GLY A 167 -1.76 -6.17 25.82
C GLY A 167 -0.65 -7.05 25.23
N ALA A 168 -0.69 -8.35 25.47
CA ALA A 168 0.18 -9.35 24.81
C ALA A 168 -0.04 -9.49 23.28
N SER A 169 -0.49 -8.42 22.61
CA SER A 169 -0.74 -8.37 21.17
C SER A 169 0.58 -8.34 20.40
N LYS A 170 0.64 -9.11 19.31
CA LYS A 170 1.80 -9.11 18.40
C LYS A 170 1.82 -7.88 17.46
N GLY A 171 0.72 -7.14 17.35
CA GLY A 171 0.60 -5.97 16.49
C GLY A 171 -0.84 -5.66 16.06
N GLY A 172 -0.98 -4.77 15.08
CA GLY A 172 -2.25 -4.29 14.54
C GLY A 172 -2.36 -4.45 13.02
N ILE A 173 -3.58 -4.66 12.52
CA ILE A 173 -3.94 -4.68 11.10
C ILE A 173 -4.91 -3.54 10.82
N PHE A 174 -4.66 -2.76 9.78
CA PHE A 174 -5.47 -1.61 9.39
C PHE A 174 -5.84 -1.68 7.91
N PHE A 175 -6.99 -1.14 7.54
CA PHE A 175 -7.44 -1.07 6.14
C PHE A 175 -7.32 0.36 5.62
N SER A 176 -6.96 0.53 4.34
CA SER A 176 -6.91 1.86 3.72
C SER A 176 -8.28 2.52 3.57
N SER A 177 -9.33 1.72 3.45
CA SER A 177 -10.74 2.10 3.43
C SER A 177 -11.59 0.90 3.89
N SER A 178 -12.90 1.08 4.08
CA SER A 178 -13.77 -0.05 4.44
C SER A 178 -13.73 -1.13 3.35
N PRO A 179 -13.36 -2.38 3.65
CA PRO A 179 -13.38 -3.45 2.65
C PRO A 179 -14.77 -3.75 2.07
N GLU A 180 -15.85 -3.27 2.70
CA GLU A 180 -17.22 -3.37 2.18
C GLU A 180 -17.40 -2.70 0.81
N ILE A 181 -16.60 -1.67 0.51
CA ILE A 181 -16.67 -0.92 -0.76
C ILE A 181 -15.57 -1.33 -1.74
N TRP A 182 -14.80 -2.37 -1.41
CA TRP A 182 -13.78 -2.89 -2.33
C TRP A 182 -14.43 -3.63 -3.50
N THR A 183 -13.70 -3.74 -4.59
CA THR A 183 -14.11 -4.42 -5.81
C THR A 183 -13.08 -5.48 -6.18
N SER A 184 -13.53 -6.61 -6.73
CA SER A 184 -12.65 -7.69 -7.20
C SER A 184 -11.80 -7.29 -8.41
N GLU A 185 -12.17 -6.22 -9.11
CA GLU A 185 -11.41 -5.66 -10.24
C GLU A 185 -10.07 -5.06 -9.82
N LYS A 186 -9.96 -4.59 -8.57
CA LYS A 186 -8.76 -3.96 -8.04
C LYS A 186 -8.03 -4.93 -7.12
N GLN A 187 -6.73 -5.06 -7.31
CA GLN A 187 -5.90 -5.91 -6.45
C GLN A 187 -5.78 -5.31 -5.04
N THR A 188 -5.97 -6.15 -4.03
CA THR A 188 -5.66 -5.80 -2.64
C THR A 188 -4.20 -6.09 -2.32
N TRP A 189 -3.50 -5.11 -1.76
CA TRP A 189 -2.10 -5.23 -1.36
C TRP A 189 -1.95 -5.31 0.16
N ILE A 190 -0.91 -6.00 0.62
CA ILE A 190 -0.54 -6.04 2.03
C ILE A 190 0.83 -5.37 2.16
N ALA A 191 0.97 -4.41 3.08
CA ALA A 191 2.22 -3.69 3.26
C ALA A 191 2.48 -3.38 4.74
N ASP A 192 3.74 -3.10 5.07
CA ASP A 192 4.12 -2.57 6.38
C ASP A 192 3.48 -1.20 6.63
N TRP A 193 3.10 -0.93 7.87
CA TRP A 193 2.54 0.36 8.30
C TRP A 193 3.44 1.54 7.94
N HIS A 194 4.77 1.41 8.08
CA HIS A 194 5.73 2.45 7.74
C HIS A 194 6.22 2.37 6.29
N GLY A 195 5.69 1.43 5.49
CA GLY A 195 6.08 1.21 4.12
C GLY A 195 7.51 0.70 3.97
N ARG A 196 8.00 -0.11 4.91
CA ARG A 196 9.32 -0.76 4.82
C ARG A 196 9.33 -1.93 3.84
N TRP A 197 8.19 -2.58 3.66
CA TRP A 197 8.03 -3.71 2.74
C TRP A 197 6.61 -3.76 2.18
N ILE A 198 6.48 -4.44 1.04
CA ILE A 198 5.21 -4.85 0.43
C ILE A 198 5.20 -6.36 0.24
N ALA A 199 4.07 -7.01 0.53
CA ALA A 199 3.89 -8.44 0.32
C ALA A 199 3.63 -8.71 -1.17
N VAL A 200 4.47 -9.54 -1.78
CA VAL A 200 4.36 -9.94 -3.17
C VAL A 200 4.17 -11.47 -3.22
N PRO A 201 3.17 -11.97 -3.97
CA PRO A 201 3.01 -13.41 -4.13
C PRO A 201 4.19 -14.00 -4.91
N GLU A 202 4.68 -15.15 -4.47
CA GLU A 202 5.80 -15.85 -5.12
C GLU A 202 5.40 -16.50 -6.45
N ASP A 203 4.11 -16.84 -6.60
CA ASP A 203 3.58 -17.54 -7.77
C ASP A 203 2.69 -16.64 -8.64
N THR A 204 2.93 -16.62 -9.95
CA THR A 204 2.17 -15.83 -10.93
C THR A 204 0.73 -16.30 -11.14
N GLU A 205 0.39 -17.53 -10.74
CA GLU A 205 -0.96 -18.11 -10.90
C GLU A 205 -1.94 -17.69 -9.80
N THR A 206 -1.46 -16.99 -8.76
CA THR A 206 -2.21 -16.75 -7.51
C THR A 206 -3.15 -15.55 -7.52
N ARG A 207 -3.79 -15.29 -8.67
CA ARG A 207 -4.62 -14.10 -8.91
C ARG A 207 -5.86 -13.97 -8.00
N SER A 208 -6.33 -15.06 -7.38
CA SER A 208 -7.42 -15.00 -6.38
C SER A 208 -6.86 -14.59 -5.00
N THR A 209 -6.64 -13.29 -4.82
CA THR A 209 -6.12 -12.73 -3.56
C THR A 209 -7.16 -12.83 -2.43
N THR A 210 -8.46 -12.82 -2.75
CA THR A 210 -9.50 -12.59 -1.73
C THR A 210 -9.73 -13.75 -0.78
N SER A 211 -9.81 -14.98 -1.27
CA SER A 211 -9.96 -16.17 -0.41
C SER A 211 -8.79 -16.30 0.58
N ARG A 212 -7.58 -15.94 0.12
CA ARG A 212 -6.36 -15.92 0.93
C ARG A 212 -6.35 -14.80 1.95
N ILE A 213 -6.88 -13.62 1.61
CA ILE A 213 -7.02 -12.50 2.55
C ILE A 213 -7.94 -12.90 3.70
N LEU A 214 -9.05 -13.57 3.43
CA LEU A 214 -9.95 -14.03 4.50
C LEU A 214 -9.23 -15.00 5.46
N SER A 215 -8.56 -16.03 4.91
CA SER A 215 -7.78 -16.97 5.70
C SER A 215 -6.64 -16.31 6.47
N PHE A 216 -5.98 -15.32 5.86
CA PHE A 216 -4.95 -14.51 6.49
C PHE A 216 -5.50 -13.71 7.68
N LEU A 217 -6.61 -12.98 7.50
CA LEU A 217 -7.24 -12.19 8.56
C LEU A 217 -7.70 -13.07 9.72
N GLN A 218 -8.27 -14.25 9.44
CA GLN A 218 -8.64 -15.21 10.49
C GLN A 218 -7.40 -15.73 11.22
N SER A 219 -6.37 -16.17 10.48
CA SER A 219 -5.14 -16.69 11.08
C SER A 219 -4.40 -15.64 11.91
N ILE A 220 -4.38 -14.38 11.49
CA ILE A 220 -3.67 -13.33 12.23
C ILE A 220 -4.42 -12.93 13.51
N GLU A 221 -5.76 -12.90 13.49
CA GLU A 221 -6.59 -12.74 14.69
C GLU A 221 -6.35 -13.89 15.69
N ASP A 222 -6.38 -15.15 15.22
CA ASP A 222 -6.13 -16.33 16.06
C ASP A 222 -4.71 -16.33 16.66
N ASN A 223 -3.76 -15.73 15.96
CA ASN A 223 -2.38 -15.56 16.40
C ASN A 223 -2.17 -14.41 17.40
N GLY A 224 -3.23 -13.71 17.81
CA GLY A 224 -3.20 -12.65 18.82
C GLY A 224 -2.89 -11.26 18.27
N TRP A 225 -3.11 -11.01 16.97
CA TRP A 225 -3.07 -9.66 16.40
C TRP A 225 -4.43 -8.97 16.52
N ILE A 226 -4.42 -7.65 16.61
CA ILE A 226 -5.65 -6.84 16.64
C ILE A 226 -5.96 -6.37 15.22
N VAL A 227 -7.15 -6.66 14.72
CA VAL A 227 -7.64 -6.13 13.44
C VAL A 227 -8.57 -4.95 13.71
N ASP A 228 -8.24 -3.77 13.15
CA ASP A 228 -9.05 -2.55 13.23
C ASP A 228 -10.21 -2.63 12.24
N TRP A 229 -11.25 -3.38 12.62
CA TRP A 229 -12.46 -3.54 11.81
C TRP A 229 -13.23 -2.21 11.67
N PRO A 230 -13.83 -1.93 10.49
CA PRO A 230 -14.66 -0.74 10.31
C PRO A 230 -15.77 -0.65 11.36
N ILE A 231 -16.04 0.55 11.85
CA ILE A 231 -17.10 0.79 12.83
C ILE A 231 -18.35 1.25 12.09
N VAL A 232 -19.45 0.51 12.24
CA VAL A 232 -20.74 0.87 11.63
C VAL A 232 -21.41 1.99 12.43
N ASP A 233 -21.67 3.12 11.77
CA ASP A 233 -22.44 4.22 12.37
C ASP A 233 -23.95 3.98 12.24
N ALA A 234 -24.52 3.34 13.24
CA ALA A 234 -25.95 3.09 13.35
C ALA A 234 -26.41 3.13 14.82
N THR A 235 -27.73 3.11 15.06
CA THR A 235 -28.26 2.98 16.43
C THR A 235 -28.00 1.58 16.97
N LYS A 236 -27.95 1.43 18.31
CA LYS A 236 -27.69 0.11 18.93
C LYS A 236 -28.75 -0.90 18.51
N GLU A 237 -30.01 -0.46 18.43
CA GLU A 237 -31.16 -1.25 18.03
C GLU A 237 -30.98 -1.80 16.61
N ALA A 238 -30.63 -0.93 15.64
CA ALA A 238 -30.40 -1.33 14.26
C ALA A 238 -29.23 -2.32 14.12
N ILE A 239 -28.13 -2.08 14.84
CA ILE A 239 -26.97 -2.99 14.85
C ILE A 239 -27.36 -4.37 15.40
N VAL A 240 -28.13 -4.40 16.50
CA VAL A 240 -28.60 -5.65 17.11
C VAL A 240 -29.56 -6.39 16.17
N GLU A 241 -30.46 -5.69 15.48
CA GLU A 241 -31.36 -6.32 14.52
C GLU A 241 -30.62 -6.98 13.37
N GLU A 242 -29.59 -6.35 12.82
CA GLU A 242 -28.78 -6.95 11.75
C GLU A 242 -27.93 -8.11 12.25
N LEU A 243 -27.26 -7.95 13.39
CA LEU A 243 -26.45 -8.99 14.01
C LEU A 243 -27.26 -10.23 14.41
N ARG A 244 -28.58 -10.13 14.64
CA ARG A 244 -29.43 -11.31 14.96
C ARG A 244 -29.45 -12.37 13.86
N PHE A 245 -29.19 -11.98 12.62
CA PHE A 245 -29.12 -12.90 11.48
C PHE A 245 -27.73 -13.52 11.30
N SER A 246 -26.75 -13.14 12.13
CA SER A 246 -25.41 -13.71 12.11
C SER A 246 -25.38 -15.11 12.70
N LEU A 247 -24.53 -15.96 12.10
CA LEU A 247 -24.20 -17.29 12.62
C LEU A 247 -23.51 -17.24 13.98
N THR A 248 -22.85 -16.13 14.32
CA THR A 248 -22.13 -15.97 15.60
C THR A 248 -22.96 -15.29 16.68
N TRP A 249 -24.24 -14.96 16.39
CA TRP A 249 -25.10 -14.25 17.32
C TRP A 249 -25.44 -15.08 18.57
N GLN A 250 -25.43 -14.41 19.72
CA GLN A 250 -25.91 -14.95 20.99
C GLN A 250 -26.84 -13.92 21.63
N SER A 251 -27.91 -14.37 22.31
CA SER A 251 -28.85 -13.47 22.98
C SER A 251 -28.18 -12.55 24.01
N THR A 252 -27.09 -13.02 24.63
CA THR A 252 -26.23 -12.27 25.56
C THR A 252 -25.52 -11.08 24.90
N HIS A 253 -25.26 -11.13 23.58
CA HIS A 253 -24.59 -10.04 22.85
C HIS A 253 -25.40 -8.74 22.84
N SER A 254 -26.73 -8.81 22.94
CA SER A 254 -27.59 -7.62 23.04
C SER A 254 -27.24 -6.69 24.21
N LYS A 255 -26.61 -7.21 25.26
CA LYS A 255 -26.16 -6.47 26.44
C LYS A 255 -24.82 -5.75 26.24
N LEU A 256 -24.08 -6.04 25.17
CA LEU A 256 -22.79 -5.40 24.88
C LEU A 256 -22.97 -3.91 24.59
N LYS A 257 -21.89 -3.15 24.73
CA LYS A 257 -21.84 -1.71 24.40
C LYS A 257 -22.00 -1.50 22.89
N LYS A 258 -22.53 -0.35 22.49
CA LYS A 258 -22.74 0.01 21.06
C LYS A 258 -21.45 -0.17 20.25
N ASP A 259 -20.32 0.32 20.75
CA ASP A 259 -19.05 0.30 20.00
C ASP A 259 -18.55 -1.12 19.73
N VAL A 260 -18.72 -2.03 20.69
CA VAL A 260 -18.37 -3.45 20.53
C VAL A 260 -19.27 -4.11 19.47
N LEU A 261 -20.56 -3.79 19.48
CA LEU A 261 -21.52 -4.31 18.50
C LEU A 261 -21.27 -3.73 17.11
N ALA A 262 -20.95 -2.44 17.02
CA ALA A 262 -20.65 -1.75 15.77
C ALA A 262 -19.40 -2.32 15.09
N SER A 263 -18.34 -2.58 15.87
CA SER A 263 -17.12 -3.24 15.38
C SER A 263 -17.39 -4.68 14.94
N ARG A 264 -18.19 -5.45 15.69
CA ARG A 264 -18.59 -6.82 15.31
C ARG A 264 -19.38 -6.85 14.00
N LEU A 265 -20.33 -5.93 13.83
CA LEU A 265 -21.11 -5.85 12.60
C LEU A 265 -20.21 -5.48 11.41
N GLY A 266 -19.28 -4.54 11.59
CA GLY A 266 -18.29 -4.20 10.56
C GLY A 266 -17.41 -5.39 10.17
N ARG A 267 -16.93 -6.17 11.14
CA ARG A 267 -16.20 -7.43 10.88
C ARG A 267 -17.02 -8.39 10.02
N GLU A 268 -18.29 -8.61 10.35
CA GLU A 268 -19.16 -9.52 9.59
C GLU A 268 -19.43 -9.03 8.17
N ARG A 269 -19.68 -7.74 8.00
CA ARG A 269 -19.89 -7.14 6.68
C ARG A 269 -18.63 -7.23 5.83
N VAL A 270 -17.46 -6.99 6.40
CA VAL A 270 -16.17 -7.17 5.70
C VAL A 270 -15.94 -8.62 5.32
N ILE A 271 -16.14 -9.58 6.23
CA ILE A 271 -16.02 -11.01 5.93
C ILE A 271 -16.96 -11.41 4.80
N LYS A 272 -18.21 -10.95 4.84
CA LYS A 272 -19.20 -11.22 3.80
C LYS A 272 -18.82 -10.60 2.46
N ALA A 273 -18.32 -9.35 2.45
CA ALA A 273 -17.88 -8.67 1.24
C ALA A 273 -16.68 -9.39 0.60
N LEU A 274 -15.67 -9.74 1.40
CA LEU A 274 -14.49 -10.48 0.92
C LEU A 274 -14.83 -11.91 0.48
N ALA A 275 -15.84 -12.55 1.09
CA ALA A 275 -16.30 -13.87 0.65
C ALA A 275 -17.11 -13.83 -0.66
N ALA A 276 -17.56 -12.65 -1.09
CA ALA A 276 -18.35 -12.48 -2.31
C ALA A 276 -17.51 -12.22 -3.58
N PHE A 277 -16.20 -11.97 -3.44
CA PHE A 277 -15.26 -11.80 -4.57
C PHE A 277 -14.72 -13.15 -5.03
#